data_AF-A0A5J5A9M7-F1
#
_entry.id   AF-A0A5J5A9M7-F1
#
_cell.length_a   1.000
_cell.length_b   1.000
_cell.length_c   1.000
_cell.angle_alpha   90.00
_cell.angle_beta   90.00
_cell.angle_gamma   90.00
#
_symmetry.space_group_name_H-M   'P 1'
#
loop_
_entity.id
_entity.type
_entity.pdbx_description
1 polymer ?
#
loop_
_entity_poly.entity_id
_entity_poly.type
_entity_poly.pdbx_seq_one_letter_code
_entity_poly.pdbx_strand_id
1 'polypeptide(L)'
;MAAMAVLQSSFTSLSLSSNSFLGQRFSPSICPPLVKSTEKTCPIVVKLKRWERKKCKPNSLPVLHKMHVKVGDTVKIISGHEKGKIGEITKVFKHNSTVIVKEMNLKTKHMKSRQEGEPGQIIKIEAGYSQLKCDALL
;
A
#
# COMPACT_ATOMS: atom_id res chain seq x y z
N MET A 1 -1.63 45.38 46.09
CA MET A 1 -0.45 46.27 45.96
C MET A 1 0.76 45.55 46.51
N ALA A 2 1.59 44.99 45.63
CA ALA A 2 2.96 44.58 45.95
C ALA A 2 3.73 44.63 44.62
N ALA A 3 4.58 45.64 44.50
CA ALA A 3 5.49 45.87 43.39
C ALA A 3 6.91 45.56 43.89
N MET A 4 7.72 44.84 43.12
CA MET A 4 9.17 44.79 43.32
C MET A 4 9.87 44.78 41.95
N ALA A 5 10.86 45.65 41.85
CA ALA A 5 11.47 46.15 40.63
C ALA A 5 12.49 45.21 39.99
N VAL A 6 12.55 45.28 38.66
CA VAL A 6 13.57 44.69 37.80
C VAL A 6 14.84 45.56 37.87
N LEU A 7 15.96 44.98 38.32
CA LEU A 7 17.26 45.63 38.23
C LEU A 7 17.84 45.43 36.83
N GLN A 8 17.96 46.54 36.11
CA GLN A 8 18.75 46.69 34.89
C GLN A 8 20.24 46.66 35.22
N SER A 9 21.04 45.96 34.42
CA SER A 9 22.45 46.31 34.25
C SER A 9 22.75 46.45 32.77
N SER A 10 23.06 47.69 32.42
CA SER A 10 23.51 48.18 31.13
C SER A 10 25.02 48.24 31.13
N PHE A 11 25.68 47.63 30.15
CA PHE A 11 27.01 48.08 29.73
C PHE A 11 27.06 48.14 28.21
N THR A 12 27.29 49.35 27.72
CA THR A 12 27.51 49.73 26.33
C THR A 12 29.01 49.79 26.04
N SER A 13 29.42 49.30 24.88
CA SER A 13 30.58 49.76 24.07
C SER A 13 30.77 48.75 22.92
N LEU A 14 31.15 49.07 21.69
CA LEU A 14 31.51 50.29 20.97
C LEU A 14 31.27 49.98 19.48
N SER A 15 30.85 50.99 18.72
CA SER A 15 30.67 50.98 17.27
C SER A 15 31.98 51.20 16.51
N LEU A 16 32.13 50.59 15.33
CA LEU A 16 32.84 51.01 14.10
C LEU A 16 32.85 49.74 13.20
N SER A 17 32.50 49.70 11.92
CA SER A 17 32.51 50.69 10.85
C SER A 17 31.65 50.18 9.68
N SER A 18 31.15 51.13 8.89
CA SER A 18 30.32 50.92 7.71
C SER A 18 31.04 50.18 6.58
N ASN A 19 30.30 49.34 5.84
CA ASN A 19 30.18 49.46 4.38
C ASN A 19 29.03 48.59 3.87
N SER A 20 28.09 49.27 3.22
CA SER A 20 27.01 48.71 2.41
C SER A 20 27.55 47.81 1.31
N PHE A 21 27.12 46.55 1.29
CA PHE A 21 27.11 45.77 0.07
C PHE A 21 25.79 45.02 -0.03
N LEU A 22 24.99 45.44 -1.02
CA LEU A 22 23.73 44.85 -1.45
C LEU A 22 23.75 43.31 -1.42
N GLY A 23 22.68 42.70 -0.90
CA GLY A 23 22.30 41.37 -1.38
C GLY A 23 21.68 40.42 -0.36
N GLN A 24 20.34 40.43 -0.35
CA GLN A 24 19.45 39.28 -0.11
C GLN A 24 19.36 38.66 1.30
N ARG A 25 18.17 38.86 1.84
CA ARG A 25 17.52 38.14 2.93
C ARG A 25 17.46 36.65 2.61
N PHE A 26 18.37 35.85 3.15
CA PHE A 26 18.17 34.40 3.20
C PHE A 26 17.08 34.10 4.23
N SER A 27 15.84 33.99 3.75
CA SER A 27 14.80 33.26 4.46
C SER A 27 15.26 31.81 4.62
N PRO A 28 15.27 31.22 5.84
CA PRO A 28 15.41 29.79 5.96
C PRO A 28 14.12 29.17 5.43
N SER A 29 14.12 28.71 4.17
CA SER A 29 13.11 27.77 3.73
C SER A 29 13.39 26.46 4.48
N ILE A 30 12.67 26.25 5.57
CA ILE A 30 12.52 24.92 6.15
C ILE A 30 11.74 24.13 5.09
N CYS A 31 12.47 23.47 4.20
CA CYS A 31 11.91 22.42 3.36
C CYS A 31 11.75 21.20 4.26
N PRO A 32 10.53 20.76 4.60
CA PRO A 32 10.38 19.45 5.19
C PRO A 32 10.96 18.43 4.19
N PRO A 33 11.78 17.46 4.62
CA PRO A 33 12.21 16.40 3.74
C PRO A 33 10.97 15.69 3.19
N LEU A 34 10.87 15.62 1.86
CA LEU A 34 9.89 14.81 1.16
C LEU A 34 10.13 13.35 1.54
N VAL A 35 9.41 12.88 2.56
CA VAL A 35 9.39 11.47 2.96
C VAL A 35 8.73 10.71 1.82
N LYS A 36 9.54 10.20 0.90
CA LYS A 36 9.12 9.13 0.00
C LYS A 36 8.90 7.92 0.87
N SER A 37 7.67 7.75 1.36
CA SER A 37 7.22 6.51 1.96
C SER A 37 7.32 5.44 0.89
N THR A 38 8.47 4.76 0.85
CA THR A 38 8.57 3.48 0.17
C THR A 38 7.53 2.61 0.84
N GLU A 39 6.40 2.37 0.16
CA GLU A 39 5.35 1.49 0.62
C GLU A 39 5.96 0.09 0.74
N LYS A 40 6.53 -0.19 1.91
CA LYS A 40 6.91 -1.54 2.29
C LYS A 40 5.60 -2.26 2.52
N THR A 41 5.10 -2.88 1.45
CA THR A 41 4.01 -3.84 1.50
C THR A 41 4.45 -4.97 2.42
N CYS A 42 4.26 -4.85 3.74
CA CYS A 42 4.51 -5.95 4.68
C CYS A 42 3.55 -7.09 4.33
N PRO A 43 4.03 -8.19 3.76
CA PRO A 43 3.16 -9.31 3.54
C PRO A 43 3.07 -10.01 4.90
N ILE A 44 1.92 -9.94 5.55
CA ILE A 44 1.54 -11.01 6.48
C ILE A 44 1.42 -12.25 5.57
N VAL A 45 2.55 -12.92 5.33
CA VAL A 45 2.63 -14.14 4.54
C VAL A 45 2.04 -15.23 5.40
N VAL A 46 0.79 -15.58 5.13
CA VAL A 46 0.23 -16.83 5.64
C VAL A 46 1.15 -17.94 5.13
N LYS A 47 1.89 -18.58 6.03
CA LYS A 47 2.85 -19.63 5.66
C LYS A 47 2.04 -20.82 5.16
N LEU A 48 2.10 -21.06 3.85
CA LEU A 48 1.41 -22.19 3.22
C LEU A 48 1.89 -23.51 3.84
N LYS A 49 0.98 -24.48 3.98
CA LYS A 49 1.34 -25.83 4.42
C LYS A 49 2.33 -26.43 3.42
N ARG A 50 3.27 -27.25 3.90
CA ARG A 50 4.36 -27.79 3.07
C ARG A 50 3.85 -28.52 1.81
N TRP A 51 2.76 -29.28 1.95
CA TRP A 51 2.12 -30.05 0.88
C TRP A 51 1.22 -29.22 -0.06
N GLU A 52 0.89 -27.98 0.30
CA GLU A 52 0.10 -27.05 -0.53
C GLU A 52 1.00 -26.14 -1.38
N ARG A 53 2.32 -26.35 -1.36
CA ARG A 53 3.27 -25.59 -2.18
C ARG A 53 3.09 -25.91 -3.67
N LYS A 54 3.48 -24.97 -4.51
CA LYS A 54 3.40 -25.11 -5.97
C LYS A 54 4.20 -26.33 -6.41
N LYS A 55 3.60 -27.14 -7.28
CA LYS A 55 4.30 -28.24 -7.94
C LYS A 55 5.34 -27.66 -8.90
N CYS A 56 6.56 -28.14 -8.82
CA CYS A 56 7.65 -27.73 -9.70
C CYS A 56 8.04 -28.86 -10.66
N LYS A 57 8.46 -28.47 -11.86
CA LYS A 57 9.13 -29.31 -12.85
C LYS A 57 10.57 -29.63 -12.40
N PRO A 58 11.25 -30.61 -13.01
CA PRO A 58 12.66 -30.89 -12.70
C PRO A 58 13.59 -29.68 -12.89
N ASN A 59 13.24 -28.77 -13.80
CA ASN A 59 13.97 -27.51 -14.01
C ASN A 59 13.60 -26.40 -13.01
N SER A 60 13.04 -26.74 -11.84
CA SER A 60 12.59 -25.85 -10.77
C SER A 60 11.41 -24.90 -11.08
N LEU A 61 10.97 -24.80 -12.33
CA LEU A 61 9.84 -23.94 -12.72
C LEU A 61 8.49 -24.49 -12.22
N PRO A 62 7.53 -23.63 -11.85
CA PRO A 62 6.21 -24.08 -11.45
C PRO A 62 5.43 -24.69 -12.62
N VAL A 63 4.63 -25.71 -12.34
CA VAL A 63 3.65 -26.24 -13.29
C VAL A 63 2.51 -25.23 -13.46
N LEU A 64 2.19 -24.88 -14.71
CA LEU A 64 1.14 -23.93 -15.06
C LEU A 64 0.00 -24.65 -15.78
N HIS A 65 -1.24 -24.29 -15.46
CA HIS A 65 -2.43 -24.79 -16.13
C HIS A 65 -2.81 -23.87 -17.30
N LYS A 66 -3.32 -24.46 -18.38
CA LYS A 66 -3.88 -23.71 -19.50
C LYS A 66 -5.23 -23.12 -19.07
N MET A 67 -5.42 -21.81 -19.32
CA MET A 67 -6.62 -21.09 -18.92
C MET A 67 -7.34 -20.49 -20.13
N HIS A 68 -8.68 -20.43 -20.11
CA HIS A 68 -9.50 -19.80 -21.15
C HIS A 68 -9.72 -18.29 -20.95
N VAL A 69 -9.41 -17.77 -19.76
CA VAL A 69 -9.63 -16.36 -19.37
C VAL A 69 -8.32 -15.57 -19.27
N LYS A 70 -8.37 -14.28 -19.59
CA LYS A 70 -7.28 -13.31 -19.51
C LYS A 70 -7.62 -12.17 -18.55
N VAL A 71 -6.63 -11.34 -18.26
CA VAL A 71 -6.82 -10.13 -17.43
C VAL A 71 -7.52 -9.08 -18.29
N GLY A 72 -8.54 -8.43 -17.73
CA GLY A 72 -9.38 -7.46 -18.46
C GLY A 72 -10.60 -8.06 -19.15
N ASP A 73 -10.76 -9.39 -19.16
CA ASP A 73 -11.98 -10.01 -19.67
C ASP A 73 -13.17 -9.78 -18.73
N THR A 74 -14.35 -9.59 -19.30
CA THR A 74 -15.61 -9.57 -18.58
C THR A 74 -16.14 -10.99 -18.44
N VAL A 75 -16.36 -11.44 -17.20
CA VAL A 75 -16.79 -12.82 -16.91
C VAL A 75 -18.08 -12.84 -16.10
N LYS A 76 -18.89 -13.87 -16.33
CA LYS A 76 -20.07 -14.19 -15.54
C LYS A 76 -19.78 -15.37 -14.62
N ILE A 77 -20.20 -15.27 -13.36
CA ILE A 77 -20.06 -16.38 -12.41
C ILE A 77 -21.18 -17.40 -12.64
N ILE A 78 -20.82 -18.65 -12.87
CA ILE A 78 -21.72 -19.77 -13.16
C ILE A 78 -22.23 -20.42 -11.87
N SER A 79 -21.33 -20.58 -10.89
CA SER A 79 -21.59 -21.32 -9.66
C SER A 79 -20.95 -20.69 -8.43
N GLY A 80 -21.55 -20.95 -7.27
CA GLY A 80 -21.14 -20.40 -5.98
C GLY A 80 -22.11 -19.34 -5.45
N HIS A 81 -21.69 -18.66 -4.39
CA HIS A 81 -22.53 -17.67 -3.68
C HIS A 81 -22.91 -16.48 -4.56
N GLU A 82 -22.03 -16.10 -5.47
CA GLU A 82 -22.19 -14.91 -6.32
C GLU A 82 -22.60 -15.26 -7.76
N LYS A 83 -23.42 -16.30 -7.92
CA LYS A 83 -23.92 -16.75 -9.23
C LYS A 83 -24.66 -15.63 -9.96
N GLY A 84 -24.41 -15.51 -11.26
CA GLY A 84 -25.12 -14.61 -12.16
C GLY A 84 -24.58 -13.18 -12.21
N LYS A 85 -23.73 -12.79 -11.26
CA LYS A 85 -23.03 -11.51 -11.30
C LYS A 85 -21.96 -11.50 -12.39
N ILE A 86 -21.74 -10.32 -12.95
CA ILE A 86 -20.77 -10.06 -14.02
C ILE A 86 -19.70 -9.13 -13.44
N GLY A 87 -18.43 -9.40 -13.75
CA GLY A 87 -17.32 -8.56 -13.33
C GLY A 87 -16.09 -8.71 -14.21
N GLU A 88 -15.16 -7.78 -14.07
CA GLU A 88 -13.88 -7.80 -14.79
C GLU A 88 -12.80 -8.53 -13.99
N ILE A 89 -11.92 -9.25 -14.70
CA ILE A 89 -10.79 -9.92 -14.06
C ILE A 89 -9.64 -8.95 -13.80
N THR A 90 -9.27 -8.81 -12.52
CA THR A 90 -8.11 -8.01 -12.08
C THR A 90 -6.80 -8.77 -12.20
N LYS A 91 -6.77 -10.03 -11.73
CA LYS A 91 -5.54 -10.85 -11.65
C LYS A 91 -5.82 -12.31 -11.91
N VAL A 92 -4.85 -13.00 -12.52
CA VAL A 92 -4.94 -14.43 -12.87
C VAL A 92 -3.76 -15.21 -12.30
N PHE A 93 -4.03 -16.29 -11.57
CA PHE A 93 -3.04 -17.20 -11.00
C PHE A 93 -3.05 -18.57 -11.71
N LYS A 94 -2.19 -18.70 -12.72
CA LYS A 94 -2.09 -19.90 -13.58
C LYS A 94 -1.66 -21.19 -12.86
N HIS A 95 -0.98 -21.08 -11.72
CA HIS A 95 -0.51 -22.24 -10.95
C HIS A 95 -1.62 -22.91 -10.13
N ASN A 96 -2.63 -22.13 -9.69
CA ASN A 96 -3.78 -22.63 -8.94
C ASN A 96 -5.06 -22.66 -9.78
N SER A 97 -5.00 -22.23 -11.05
CA SER A 97 -6.16 -22.00 -11.91
C SER A 97 -7.23 -21.11 -11.25
N THR A 98 -6.78 -20.07 -10.55
CA THR A 98 -7.66 -19.11 -9.86
C THR A 98 -7.61 -17.72 -10.48
N VAL A 99 -8.72 -17.01 -10.43
CA VAL A 99 -8.89 -15.64 -10.96
C VAL A 99 -9.48 -14.73 -9.89
N ILE A 100 -9.02 -13.49 -9.82
CA ILE A 100 -9.60 -12.45 -8.97
C ILE A 100 -10.47 -11.56 -9.85
N VAL A 101 -11.73 -11.38 -9.46
CA VAL A 101 -12.72 -10.55 -10.15
C VAL A 101 -13.00 -9.32 -9.27
N LYS A 102 -13.08 -8.14 -9.88
CA LYS A 102 -13.31 -6.87 -9.18
C LYS A 102 -14.59 -6.89 -8.36
N GLU A 103 -14.51 -6.42 -7.12
CA GLU A 103 -15.63 -6.27 -6.19
C GLU A 103 -16.42 -7.57 -5.87
N MET A 104 -15.82 -8.73 -6.16
CA MET A 104 -16.42 -10.05 -5.97
C MET A 104 -15.66 -10.85 -4.92
N ASN A 105 -16.36 -11.77 -4.23
CA ASN A 105 -15.82 -12.63 -3.18
C ASN A 105 -15.04 -11.86 -2.11
N LEU A 106 -15.65 -10.77 -1.62
CA LEU A 106 -15.01 -9.89 -0.65
C LEU A 106 -14.86 -10.59 0.70
N LYS A 107 -13.63 -10.60 1.22
CA LYS A 107 -13.29 -11.12 2.55
C LYS A 107 -12.73 -10.02 3.42
N THR A 108 -13.23 -9.94 4.65
CA THR A 108 -12.73 -8.99 5.64
C THR A 108 -11.40 -9.48 6.21
N LYS A 109 -10.34 -8.71 6.02
CA LYS A 109 -9.02 -8.94 6.59
C LYS A 109 -8.70 -7.85 7.61
N HIS A 110 -8.42 -8.27 8.84
CA HIS A 110 -7.88 -7.40 9.88
C HIS A 110 -6.37 -7.23 9.63
N MET A 111 -5.95 -6.01 9.36
CA MET A 111 -4.54 -5.66 9.16
C MET A 111 -4.03 -4.93 10.40
N LYS A 112 -3.01 -5.51 11.04
CA LYS A 112 -2.29 -4.84 12.13
C LYS A 112 -1.52 -3.64 11.57
N SER A 113 -1.38 -2.61 12.40
CA SER A 113 -0.55 -1.45 12.07
C SER A 113 0.91 -1.88 11.88
N ARG A 114 1.59 -1.19 10.96
CA ARG A 114 2.99 -1.47 10.62
C ARG A 114 3.95 -0.48 11.25
N GLN A 115 3.47 0.72 11.55
CA GLN A 115 4.24 1.82 12.14
C GLN A 115 3.61 2.24 13.46
N GLU A 116 4.46 2.70 14.37
CA GLU A 116 4.04 3.27 15.65
C GLU A 116 3.30 4.59 15.37
N GLY A 117 2.00 4.62 15.65
CA GLY A 117 1.13 5.78 15.45
C GLY A 117 -0.03 5.59 14.46
N GLU A 118 -0.02 4.54 13.64
CA GLU A 118 -1.17 4.23 12.77
C GLU A 118 -2.16 3.27 13.47
N PRO A 119 -3.47 3.53 13.42
CA PRO A 119 -4.46 2.56 13.87
C PRO A 119 -4.51 1.35 12.93
N GLY A 120 -4.85 0.17 13.47
CA GLY A 120 -5.13 -1.01 12.67
C GLY A 120 -6.35 -0.80 11.76
N GLN A 121 -6.37 -1.47 10.60
CA GLN A 121 -7.40 -1.28 9.58
C GLN A 121 -8.16 -2.57 9.28
N ILE A 122 -9.47 -2.43 8.99
CA ILE A 122 -10.33 -3.51 8.52
C ILE A 122 -10.50 -3.33 7.01
N ILE A 123 -9.81 -4.17 6.22
CA ILE A 123 -9.78 -4.07 4.76
C ILE A 123 -10.63 -5.18 4.16
N LYS A 124 -11.46 -4.85 3.17
CA LYS A 124 -12.15 -5.85 2.34
C LYS A 124 -11.24 -6.21 1.16
N ILE A 125 -10.90 -7.49 1.02
CA ILE A 125 -10.02 -7.99 -0.02
C ILE A 125 -10.77 -8.98 -0.88
N GLU A 126 -10.63 -8.84 -2.19
CA GLU A 126 -11.16 -9.78 -3.18
C GLU A 126 -10.46 -11.14 -3.07
N ALA A 127 -11.24 -12.22 -3.00
CA ALA A 127 -10.73 -13.57 -3.02
C ALA A 127 -10.92 -14.23 -4.39
N GLY A 128 -10.02 -15.17 -4.70
CA GLY A 128 -10.02 -15.82 -6.01
C GLY A 128 -11.21 -16.77 -6.20
N TYR A 129 -11.71 -16.82 -7.43
CA TYR A 129 -12.56 -17.88 -7.98
C TYR A 129 -11.70 -18.92 -8.68
N SER A 130 -12.17 -20.17 -8.69
CA SER A 130 -11.65 -21.17 -9.62
C SER A 130 -12.07 -20.83 -11.04
N GLN A 131 -11.17 -20.97 -12.01
CA GLN A 131 -11.44 -20.67 -13.42
C GLN A 131 -12.69 -21.35 -13.97
N LEU A 132 -12.95 -22.60 -13.56
CA LEU A 132 -14.12 -23.37 -14.00
C LEU A 132 -15.47 -22.79 -13.52
N LYS A 133 -15.46 -21.80 -12.62
CA LYS A 133 -16.67 -21.15 -12.11
C LYS A 133 -17.01 -19.86 -12.87
N CYS A 134 -16.17 -19.46 -13.81
CA CYS A 134 -16.30 -18.21 -14.55
C CYS A 134 -16.34 -18.50 -16.05
N ASP A 135 -17.39 -18.02 -16.70
CA ASP A 135 -17.50 -18.02 -18.16
C ASP A 135 -17.17 -16.64 -18.70
N ALA A 136 -16.35 -16.61 -19.76
CA ALA A 136 -16.06 -15.37 -20.47
C ALA A 136 -17.27 -14.97 -21.30
N LEU A 137 -17.74 -13.74 -21.08
CA LEU A 137 -18.68 -13.08 -21.98
C LEU A 137 -17.81 -12.34 -23.00
N LEU A 138 -17.66 -12.94 -24.18
CA LEU A 138 -16.99 -12.31 -25.32
C LEU A 138 -17.79 -11.11 -25.84
#